data_AF-A0A1Y4ISM4-F1
#
_entry.id   AF-A0A1Y4ISM4-F1
#
_cell.length_a   1.000
_cell.length_b   1.000
_cell.length_c   1.000
_cell.angle_alpha   90.00
_cell.angle_beta   90.00
_cell.angle_gamma   90.00
#
_symmetry.space_group_name_H-M   'P 1'
#
loop_
_entity.id
_entity.type
_entity.pdbx_description
1 polymer ?
#
loop_
_entity_poly.entity_id
_entity_poly.type
_entity_poly.pdbx_seq_one_letter_code
_entity_poly.pdbx_strand_id
1 'polypeptide(L)'
;MKGLTREKFCEPLGENSEYWGLIERGEQAISLVKLLQVCEVYGIPIESVIQLNYAEENDEQLRMRIGELLQQCHGRQLEVVKKFIQDIALSL
;
A
#
# COMPACT_ATOMS: atom_id res chain seq x y z
N MET A 1 -8.23 -20.97 7.23
CA MET A 1 -7.84 -22.37 7.51
C MET A 1 -8.42 -22.79 8.85
N LYS A 2 -9.44 -23.66 8.89
CA LYS A 2 -9.96 -24.19 10.17
C LYS A 2 -9.28 -25.53 10.44
N GLY A 3 -8.66 -25.67 11.62
CA GLY A 3 -8.07 -26.94 12.09
C GLY A 3 -6.56 -27.11 11.91
N LEU A 4 -5.84 -26.10 11.41
CA LEU A 4 -4.38 -26.13 11.37
C LEU A 4 -3.83 -25.57 12.70
N THR A 5 -2.96 -26.33 13.38
CA THR A 5 -2.27 -25.83 14.57
C THR A 5 -1.09 -24.95 14.17
N ARG A 6 -0.63 -24.08 15.07
CA ARG A 6 0.49 -23.18 14.79
C ARG A 6 1.77 -23.95 14.48
N GLU A 7 1.98 -25.08 15.14
CA GLU A 7 3.13 -25.96 14.92
C GLU A 7 3.10 -26.52 13.49
N LYS A 8 1.96 -27.04 13.05
CA LYS A 8 1.78 -27.55 11.68
C LYS A 8 1.84 -26.44 10.62
N PHE A 9 1.53 -25.21 11.01
CA PHE A 9 1.70 -24.05 10.14
C PHE A 9 3.18 -23.67 9.98
N CYS A 10 3.95 -23.69 11.07
CA CYS A 10 5.35 -23.26 11.04
C CYS A 10 6.31 -24.33 10.50
N GLU A 11 5.95 -25.61 10.61
CA GLU A 11 6.76 -26.75 10.16
C GLU A 11 7.26 -26.63 8.70
N PRO A 12 6.40 -26.41 7.68
CA PRO A 12 6.87 -26.26 6.30
C PRO A 12 7.62 -24.94 6.05
N LEU A 13 7.50 -23.95 6.93
CA LEU A 13 8.20 -22.67 6.84
C LEU A 13 9.60 -22.72 7.49
N GLY A 14 9.90 -23.78 8.26
CA GLY A 14 11.11 -23.83 9.09
C GLY A 14 11.12 -22.75 10.18
N GLU A 15 9.95 -22.27 10.58
CA GLU A 15 9.78 -21.15 11.52
C GLU A 15 9.48 -21.64 12.94
N ASN A 16 9.77 -20.79 13.91
CA ASN A 16 9.47 -21.06 15.32
C ASN A 16 8.00 -20.71 15.61
N SER A 17 7.25 -21.64 16.19
CA SER A 17 5.82 -21.44 16.52
C SER A 17 5.59 -20.37 17.59
N GLU A 18 6.50 -20.19 18.56
CA GLU A 18 6.41 -19.10 19.54
C GLU A 18 6.59 -17.74 18.86
N TYR A 19 7.56 -17.63 17.94
CA TYR A 19 7.79 -16.44 17.14
C TYR A 19 6.55 -16.10 16.29
N TRP A 20 5.95 -17.10 15.63
CA TRP A 20 4.73 -16.90 14.87
C TRP A 20 3.55 -16.46 15.75
N GLY A 21 3.50 -16.95 17.00
CA GLY A 21 2.52 -16.51 17.98
C GLY A 21 2.63 -15.02 18.34
N LEU A 22 3.85 -14.45 18.36
CA LEU A 22 4.05 -13.01 18.56
C LEU A 22 3.49 -12.21 17.38
N ILE A 23 3.65 -12.70 16.15
CA ILE A 23 3.09 -12.10 14.93
C ILE A 23 1.57 -12.13 14.98
N GLU A 24 0.96 -13.28 15.28
CA GLU A 24 -0.50 -13.44 15.34
C GLU A 24 -1.17 -12.52 16.37
N ARG A 25 -0.49 -12.24 17.49
CA ARG A 25 -0.98 -11.32 18.53
C ARG A 25 -0.71 -9.84 18.24
N GLY A 26 0.03 -9.54 17.17
CA GLY A 26 0.44 -8.17 16.83
C GLY A 26 1.56 -7.61 17.70
N GLU A 27 2.22 -8.45 18.50
CA GLU A 27 3.35 -8.06 19.35
C GLU A 27 4.64 -7.87 18.53
N GLN A 28 4.74 -8.53 17.38
CA GLN A 28 5.88 -8.41 16.47
C GLN A 28 5.44 -8.30 15.01
N ALA A 29 6.06 -7.39 14.26
CA ALA A 29 5.84 -7.28 12.82
C ALA A 29 6.53 -8.43 12.07
N ILE A 30 5.86 -8.95 11.03
CA ILE A 30 6.44 -9.88 10.08
C ILE A 30 7.29 -9.12 9.04
N SER A 31 8.42 -9.69 8.63
CA SER A 31 9.20 -9.13 7.52
C SER A 31 8.58 -9.47 6.17
N LEU A 32 8.84 -8.65 5.15
CA LEU A 32 8.33 -8.93 3.80
C LEU A 32 8.82 -10.29 3.26
N VAL A 33 10.07 -10.67 3.55
CA VAL A 33 10.64 -11.97 3.13
C VAL A 33 9.84 -13.13 3.72
N LYS A 34 9.51 -13.08 5.02
CA LYS A 34 8.72 -14.12 5.69
C LYS A 34 7.28 -14.16 5.19
N LEU A 35 6.70 -12.99 4.91
CA LEU A 35 5.37 -12.89 4.33
C LEU A 35 5.29 -13.55 2.95
N LEU A 36 6.29 -13.30 2.09
CA LEU A 36 6.38 -13.92 0.76
C LEU A 36 6.53 -15.44 0.86
N GLN A 37 7.37 -15.92 1.78
CA GLN A 37 7.55 -17.36 2.02
C GLN A 37 6.23 -18.05 2.42
N VAL A 38 5.45 -17.42 3.30
CA VAL A 38 4.12 -17.92 3.68
C VAL A 38 3.17 -17.96 2.48
N CYS A 39 3.20 -16.91 1.66
CA CYS A 39 2.38 -16.84 0.46
C CYS A 39 2.71 -17.97 -0.53
N GLU A 40 4.00 -18.23 -0.74
CA GLU A 40 4.47 -19.30 -1.62
C GLU A 40 4.09 -20.70 -1.09
N VAL A 41 4.37 -20.98 0.18
CA VAL A 41 4.12 -22.31 0.78
C VAL A 41 2.64 -22.68 0.82
N TYR A 42 1.77 -21.70 1.05
CA TYR A 42 0.32 -21.94 1.16
C TYR A 42 -0.48 -21.58 -0.09
N GLY A 43 0.20 -21.17 -1.18
CA GLY A 43 -0.46 -20.75 -2.41
C GLY A 43 -1.41 -19.57 -2.22
N ILE A 44 -1.05 -18.64 -1.34
CA ILE A 44 -1.83 -17.42 -1.07
C ILE A 44 -1.32 -16.33 -2.02
N PRO A 45 -2.19 -15.76 -2.89
CA PRO A 45 -1.80 -14.62 -3.71
C PRO A 45 -1.40 -13.44 -2.83
N ILE A 46 -0.25 -12.82 -3.10
CA ILE A 46 0.28 -11.74 -2.25
C ILE A 46 -0.66 -10.54 -2.19
N GLU A 47 -1.39 -10.28 -3.28
CA GLU A 47 -2.39 -9.22 -3.44
C GLU A 47 -3.61 -9.44 -2.52
N SER A 48 -3.84 -10.68 -2.06
CA SER A 48 -4.89 -10.98 -1.09
C SER A 48 -4.50 -10.64 0.35
N VAL A 49 -3.20 -10.48 0.62
CA VAL A 49 -2.64 -10.17 1.94
C VAL A 49 -2.21 -8.72 2.03
N ILE A 50 -1.66 -8.18 0.94
CA ILE A 50 -1.23 -6.79 0.85
C ILE A 50 -2.25 -6.02 0.01
N GLN A 51 -3.00 -5.14 0.68
CA GLN A 51 -3.75 -4.09 0.00
C GLN A 51 -2.80 -2.93 -0.28
N LEU A 52 -2.23 -2.92 -1.48
CA LEU A 52 -1.57 -1.72 -1.99
C LEU A 52 -2.68 -0.75 -2.38
N ASN A 53 -3.00 0.19 -1.49
CA ASN A 53 -3.83 1.33 -1.83
C ASN A 53 -3.04 2.24 -2.78
N TYR A 54 -2.94 1.83 -4.04
CA TYR A 54 -2.78 2.79 -5.12
C TYR A 54 -4.10 3.56 -5.12
N ALA A 55 -4.14 4.68 -4.41
CA ALA A 55 -5.23 5.62 -4.58
C ALA A 55 -5.12 6.15 -6.01
N GLU A 56 -5.71 5.42 -6.97
CA GLU A 56 -6.13 6.02 -8.22
C GLU A 56 -7.27 6.97 -7.85
N GLU A 57 -6.90 8.18 -7.43
CA GLU A 57 -7.86 9.26 -7.30
C GLU A 57 -8.49 9.45 -8.68
N ASN A 58 -9.81 9.32 -8.75
CA ASN A 58 -10.54 9.68 -9.96
C ASN A 58 -10.23 11.15 -10.27
N ASP A 59 -10.09 11.49 -11.56
CA ASP A 59 -9.85 12.84 -12.08
C ASP A 59 -10.66 13.93 -11.36
N GLU A 60 -11.90 13.65 -10.96
CA GLU A 60 -12.76 14.59 -10.23
C GLU A 60 -12.20 14.93 -8.84
N GLN A 61 -11.71 13.93 -8.10
CA GLN A 61 -11.10 14.11 -6.78
C GLN A 61 -9.74 14.81 -6.88
N LEU A 62 -8.93 14.48 -7.89
CA LEU A 62 -7.66 15.17 -8.17
C LEU A 62 -7.91 16.65 -8.47
N ARG A 63 -8.88 16.96 -9.33
CA ARG A 63 -9.24 18.35 -9.67
C ARG A 63 -9.70 19.13 -8.45
N MET A 64 -10.51 18.52 -7.57
CA MET A 64 -10.94 19.17 -6.33
C MET A 64 -9.75 19.54 -5.43
N ARG A 65 -8.84 18.59 -5.18
CA ARG A 65 -7.67 18.82 -4.31
C ARG A 65 -6.68 19.81 -4.90
N ILE A 66 -6.47 19.78 -6.22
CA ILE A 66 -5.72 20.83 -6.91
C ILE A 66 -6.38 22.19 -6.67
N GLY A 67 -7.71 22.27 -6.78
CA GLY A 67 -8.47 23.48 -6.46
C GLY A 67 -8.23 24.00 -5.05
N GLU A 68 -8.25 23.13 -4.04
CA GLU A 68 -7.98 23.49 -2.63
C GLU A 68 -6.56 24.04 -2.44
N LEU A 69 -5.56 23.47 -3.10
CA LEU A 69 -4.18 23.98 -3.06
C LEU A 69 -4.06 25.36 -3.74
N LEU A 70 -4.79 25.57 -4.83
CA LEU A 70 -4.81 26.85 -5.54
C LEU A 70 -5.44 27.97 -4.70
N GLN A 71 -6.39 27.67 -3.79
CA GLN A 71 -6.96 28.67 -2.88
C GLN A 71 -5.90 29.28 -1.95
N GLN A 72 -4.81 28.57 -1.67
CA GLN A 72 -3.70 29.05 -0.83
C GLN A 72 -2.64 29.82 -1.62
N CYS A 73 -2.76 29.85 -2.95
CA CYS A 73 -1.78 30.50 -3.84
C CYS A 73 -2.24 31.92 -4.20
N HIS A 74 -1.29 32.84 -4.35
CA HIS A 74 -1.60 34.25 -4.64
C HIS A 74 -0.73 34.84 -5.76
N GLY A 75 -1.31 35.73 -6.56
CA GLY A 75 -0.61 36.54 -7.56
C GLY A 75 0.36 35.74 -8.44
N ARG A 76 1.66 35.99 -8.26
CA ARG A 76 2.73 35.39 -9.07
C ARG A 76 2.77 33.85 -8.98
N GLN A 77 2.34 33.25 -7.87
CA GLN A 77 2.27 31.79 -7.75
C GLN A 77 1.22 31.20 -8.69
N LEU A 78 0.04 31.83 -8.77
CA LEU A 78 -1.03 31.41 -9.68
C LEU A 78 -0.63 31.58 -11.15
N GLU A 79 0.09 32.65 -11.50
CA GLU A 79 0.64 32.86 -12.85
C GLU A 79 1.61 31.73 -13.25
N VAL A 80 2.49 31.32 -12.33
CA VAL A 80 3.42 30.21 -12.58
C VAL A 80 2.66 28.89 -12.75
N VAL A 81 1.73 28.58 -11.85
CA VAL A 81 0.93 27.34 -11.94
C VAL A 81 0.10 27.31 -13.22
N LYS A 82 -0.52 28.43 -13.59
CA LYS A 82 -1.25 28.57 -14.86
C LYS A 82 -0.36 28.25 -16.05
N LYS A 83 0.86 28.79 -16.09
CA LYS A 83 1.81 28.51 -17.18
C LYS A 83 2.15 27.02 -17.25
N PHE A 84 2.45 26.38 -16.12
CA PHE A 84 2.74 24.94 -16.09
C PHE A 84 1.55 24.09 -16.57
N ILE A 85 0.33 24.41 -16.14
CA ILE A 85 -0.87 23.69 -16.57
C ILE A 85 -1.08 23.85 -18.09
N GLN A 86 -0.89 25.06 -18.61
CA GLN A 86 -1.00 25.32 -20.06
C GLN A 86 0.06 24.55 -20.86
N ASP A 87 1.31 24.54 -20.39
CA ASP A 87 2.39 23.82 -21.06
C ASP A 87 2.10 22.32 -21.10
N ILE A 88 1.61 21.73 -19.99
CA ILE A 88 1.26 20.30 -19.93
C ILE A 88 0.05 19.98 -20.82
N ALA A 89 -1.02 20.78 -20.76
CA ALA A 89 -2.26 20.53 -21.48
C ALA A 89 -2.15 20.76 -23.00
N LEU A 90 -1.13 21.48 -23.46
CA LEU A 90 -0.89 21.76 -24.88
C LEU A 90 0.25 20.92 -25.48
N SER A 91 1.04 20.23 -24.64
CA SER A 91 2.16 19.39 -25.08
C SER A 91 1.82 17.90 -25.21
N LEU A 92 0.59 17.52 -24.84
CA LEU A 92 0.01 16.18 -24.97
C LEU A 92 -1.25 16.26 -25.83
#